data_AF-A0A4Y3WWM7-F1
#
_entry.id   AF-A0A4Y3WWM7-F1
#
_cell.length_a   1.000
_cell.length_b   1.000
_cell.length_c   1.000
_cell.angle_alpha   90.00
_cell.angle_beta   90.00
_cell.angle_gamma   90.00
#
_symmetry.space_group_name_H-M   'P 1'
#
loop_
_entity.id
_entity.type
_entity.pdbx_description
1 polymer ?
#
loop_
_entity_poly.entity_id
_entity_poly.type
_entity_poly.pdbx_seq_one_letter_code
_entity_poly.pdbx_strand_id
1 'polypeptide(L)'
;MFHFRDLRKGEYYLDPEVCLTASQREVMPFQRFAGREGFADNLWTSSRRNENDLMSLALLDWPVQSRPVLTPDESGFSPREIPGYRALVRPDDNRVMSVVTSSYRVAENQSVAQAAIAVGRQFDQSAALVGAAGFGRSLERSIFIVRVHGTADTALVLLAYNSHGGEGAVRFQLVEADRDAGTVMTPDMKYASISLPHVGDMEERLESLIHRNMIERYADEVQPIWHKLQDALWTPRHTRSLLGELWREQSAIDPNRVTLHPGRHLT
;
A
#
# COMPACT_ATOMS: atom_id res chain seq x y z
N MET A 1 -21.35 12.98 13.13
CA MET A 1 -21.34 12.19 11.88
C MET A 1 -20.61 13.01 10.83
N PHE A 2 -19.39 12.62 10.45
CA PHE A 2 -18.59 13.39 9.49
C PHE A 2 -19.05 13.05 8.07
N HIS A 3 -19.62 14.04 7.38
CA HIS A 3 -20.03 13.92 5.99
C HIS A 3 -18.83 14.12 5.08
N PHE A 4 -18.48 13.13 4.26
CA PHE A 4 -17.58 13.31 3.14
C PHE A 4 -18.29 12.95 1.85
N ARG A 5 -18.31 13.88 0.90
CA ARG A 5 -18.98 13.71 -0.40
C ARG A 5 -17.92 13.53 -1.48
N ASP A 6 -17.74 12.29 -1.93
CA ASP A 6 -16.98 12.01 -3.15
C ASP A 6 -17.88 12.33 -4.35
N LEU A 7 -17.42 13.25 -5.21
CA LEU A 7 -18.20 13.78 -6.35
C LEU A 7 -18.58 12.71 -7.40
N ARG A 8 -18.12 11.45 -7.28
CA ARG A 8 -18.44 10.39 -8.25
C ARG A 8 -19.14 9.14 -7.70
N LYS A 9 -19.22 8.93 -6.38
CA LYS A 9 -19.66 7.62 -5.85
C LYS A 9 -20.48 7.68 -4.54
N GLY A 10 -21.51 8.51 -4.45
CA GLY A 10 -22.52 8.38 -3.39
C GLY A 10 -22.03 8.69 -1.94
N GLU A 11 -22.98 8.63 -1.01
CA GLU A 11 -22.77 8.98 0.40
C GLU A 11 -22.28 7.77 1.19
N TYR A 12 -21.19 7.92 1.94
CA TYR A 12 -20.62 6.87 2.76
C TYR A 12 -20.66 7.25 4.24
N TYR A 13 -21.07 6.30 5.06
CA TYR A 13 -21.08 6.39 6.51
C TYR A 13 -19.83 5.69 7.04
N LEU A 14 -18.92 6.45 7.64
CA LEU A 14 -17.81 5.87 8.42
C LEU A 14 -18.36 5.44 9.79
N ASP A 15 -18.02 4.21 10.20
CA ASP A 15 -18.28 3.76 11.57
C ASP A 15 -17.51 4.68 12.54
N PRO A 16 -18.20 5.38 13.45
CA PRO A 16 -17.55 6.27 14.40
C PRO A 16 -16.50 5.56 15.24
N GLU A 17 -16.66 4.28 15.58
CA GLU A 17 -15.76 3.61 16.52
C GLU A 17 -14.37 3.30 15.91
N VAL A 18 -14.28 3.18 14.59
CA VAL A 18 -13.00 2.92 13.88
C VAL A 18 -12.21 4.22 13.65
N CYS A 19 -12.84 5.39 13.76
CA CYS A 19 -12.24 6.70 13.49
C CYS A 19 -11.91 7.55 14.74
N LEU A 20 -12.03 7.02 15.95
CA LEU A 20 -11.79 7.82 17.16
C LEU A 20 -10.31 7.80 17.55
N THR A 21 -9.59 8.85 17.15
CA THR A 21 -8.91 9.83 18.04
C THR A 21 -7.92 10.73 17.30
N ALA A 22 -7.51 10.40 16.08
CA ALA A 22 -6.48 11.14 15.35
C ALA A 22 -7.12 12.06 14.31
N SER A 23 -6.69 13.33 14.23
CA SER A 23 -7.14 14.22 13.15
C SER A 23 -6.82 13.58 11.78
N GLN A 24 -7.58 13.87 10.71
CA GLN A 24 -7.30 13.30 9.37
C GLN A 24 -5.86 13.54 8.86
N ARG A 25 -5.11 14.47 9.49
CA ARG A 25 -3.70 14.74 9.19
C ARG A 25 -2.72 13.79 9.87
N GLU A 26 -3.12 13.08 10.92
CA GLU A 26 -2.27 12.20 11.73
C GLU A 26 -2.23 10.75 11.24
N VAL A 27 -2.99 10.41 10.19
CA VAL A 27 -3.08 9.05 9.65
C VAL A 27 -2.46 8.99 8.26
N MET A 28 -1.57 8.02 8.04
CA MET A 28 -0.87 7.88 6.76
C MET A 28 -1.83 7.66 5.60
N PRO A 29 -1.54 8.17 4.37
CA PRO A 29 -2.33 7.89 3.18
C PRO A 29 -2.73 6.42 2.99
N PHE A 30 -1.79 5.48 3.13
CA PHE A 30 -2.08 4.04 2.98
C PHE A 30 -2.92 3.48 4.13
N GLN A 31 -2.76 3.99 5.36
CA GLN A 31 -3.64 3.62 6.48
C GLN A 31 -5.05 4.21 6.34
N ARG A 32 -5.19 5.44 5.84
CA ARG A 32 -6.50 6.04 5.54
C ARG A 32 -7.21 5.26 4.45
N PHE A 33 -6.47 4.85 3.42
CA PHE A 33 -6.99 3.97 2.38
C PHE A 33 -7.46 2.65 3.00
N ALA A 34 -6.62 2.00 3.80
CA ALA A 34 -6.98 0.73 4.40
C ALA A 34 -8.12 0.85 5.42
N GLY A 35 -8.22 1.91 6.20
CA GLY A 35 -9.37 2.16 7.07
C GLY A 35 -10.68 2.47 6.32
N ARG A 36 -10.59 2.91 5.05
CA ARG A 36 -11.76 3.14 4.18
C ARG A 36 -12.21 1.87 3.48
N GLU A 37 -11.28 1.12 2.90
CA GLU A 37 -11.57 -0.03 2.03
C GLU A 37 -11.51 -1.38 2.79
N GLY A 38 -10.91 -1.40 3.99
CA GLY A 38 -10.81 -2.58 4.84
C GLY A 38 -10.54 -2.20 6.29
N PHE A 39 -9.44 -2.68 6.87
CA PHE A 39 -9.11 -2.43 8.26
C PHE A 39 -7.63 -2.08 8.46
N ALA A 40 -7.36 -0.97 9.15
CA ALA A 40 -6.01 -0.62 9.60
C ALA A 40 -6.04 -0.34 11.10
N ASP A 41 -5.11 -0.95 11.82
CA ASP A 41 -4.76 -0.54 13.18
C ASP A 41 -3.84 0.70 13.12
N ASN A 42 -3.64 1.31 14.28
CA ASN A 42 -2.75 2.43 14.40
C ASN A 42 -1.29 1.96 14.33
N LEU A 43 -0.66 2.21 13.17
CA LEU A 43 0.76 2.03 12.86
C LEU A 43 1.70 2.52 13.96
N TRP A 44 1.30 3.50 14.77
CA TRP A 44 2.15 4.13 15.78
C TRP A 44 2.01 3.53 17.17
N THR A 45 0.95 2.77 17.41
CA THR A 45 0.78 2.03 18.67
C THR A 45 1.28 0.60 18.50
N SER A 46 1.74 -0.01 19.58
CA SER A 46 1.93 -1.47 19.63
C SER A 46 0.56 -2.13 19.52
N SER A 47 0.16 -2.50 18.29
CA SER A 47 -1.16 -3.03 17.97
C SER A 47 -1.47 -4.28 18.78
N ARG A 48 -2.64 -4.30 19.43
CA ARG A 48 -3.15 -5.41 20.26
C ARG A 48 -3.69 -6.57 19.42
N ARG A 49 -3.88 -6.39 18.11
CA ARG A 49 -4.54 -7.36 17.22
C ARG A 49 -3.53 -8.28 16.54
N ASN A 50 -3.92 -9.53 16.33
CA ASN A 50 -3.12 -10.51 15.60
C ASN A 50 -3.40 -10.42 14.08
N GLU A 51 -2.58 -11.10 13.29
CA GLU A 51 -2.70 -11.14 11.82
C GLU A 51 -4.09 -11.60 11.35
N ASN A 52 -4.61 -12.67 11.93
CA ASN A 52 -5.91 -13.23 11.54
C ASN A 52 -7.04 -12.23 11.78
N ASP A 53 -7.03 -11.52 12.91
CA ASP A 53 -8.04 -10.49 13.21
C ASP A 53 -8.04 -9.41 12.13
N LEU A 54 -6.87 -8.94 11.69
CA LEU A 54 -6.74 -7.92 10.65
C LEU A 54 -7.25 -8.42 9.30
N MET A 55 -6.96 -9.67 8.94
CA MET A 55 -7.41 -10.30 7.70
C MET A 55 -8.94 -10.46 7.67
N SER A 56 -9.52 -10.94 8.76
CA SER A 56 -10.97 -11.12 8.88
C SER A 56 -11.70 -9.77 8.83
N LEU A 57 -11.20 -8.75 9.53
CA LEU A 57 -11.80 -7.40 9.52
C LEU A 57 -11.70 -6.72 8.14
N ALA A 58 -10.62 -6.98 7.41
CA ALA A 58 -10.44 -6.49 6.05
C ALA A 58 -11.25 -7.29 5.01
N LEU A 59 -12.01 -8.31 5.43
CA LEU A 59 -12.73 -9.23 4.55
C LEU A 59 -11.81 -9.87 3.50
N LEU A 60 -10.62 -10.32 3.92
CA LEU A 60 -9.61 -10.96 3.08
C LEU A 60 -9.36 -12.43 3.40
N ASP A 61 -10.04 -12.95 4.43
CA ASP A 61 -10.01 -14.35 4.86
C ASP A 61 -10.93 -15.21 4.00
N TRP A 62 -10.58 -15.35 2.72
CA TRP A 62 -11.28 -16.22 1.77
C TRP A 62 -10.26 -16.84 0.80
N PRO A 63 -10.46 -18.11 0.41
CA PRO A 63 -9.62 -18.77 -0.58
C PRO A 63 -10.06 -18.43 -2.01
N VAL A 64 -9.20 -18.69 -3.00
CA VAL A 64 -9.55 -18.56 -4.43
C VAL A 64 -9.61 -19.91 -5.10
N GLN A 65 -10.74 -20.21 -5.73
CA GLN A 65 -10.90 -21.42 -6.53
C GLN A 65 -10.70 -21.11 -8.01
N SER A 66 -9.75 -21.82 -8.62
CA SER A 66 -9.63 -21.85 -10.08
C SER A 66 -10.66 -22.85 -10.64
N ARG A 67 -11.58 -22.42 -11.51
CA ARG A 67 -12.62 -23.25 -12.14
C ARG A 67 -12.53 -23.24 -13.68
N PRO A 68 -12.97 -24.30 -14.38
CA PRO A 68 -13.08 -24.30 -15.84
C PRO A 68 -13.95 -23.16 -16.35
N VAL A 69 -13.60 -22.56 -17.48
CA VAL A 69 -14.50 -21.67 -18.21
C VAL A 69 -15.25 -22.51 -19.23
N LEU A 70 -16.57 -22.44 -19.24
CA LEU A 70 -17.41 -23.24 -20.14
C LEU A 70 -18.06 -22.35 -21.21
N THR A 71 -18.30 -22.91 -22.41
CA THR A 71 -19.17 -22.28 -23.41
C THR A 71 -20.61 -22.20 -22.89
N PRO A 72 -21.41 -21.24 -23.38
CA PRO A 72 -22.85 -21.20 -23.10
C PRO A 72 -23.53 -22.54 -23.44
N ASP A 73 -24.53 -22.89 -22.64
CA ASP A 73 -25.43 -24.01 -22.93
C ASP A 73 -26.46 -23.56 -23.97
N GLU A 74 -26.10 -23.65 -25.24
CA GLU A 74 -26.99 -23.33 -26.35
C GLU A 74 -27.51 -24.62 -27.00
N SER A 75 -28.84 -24.80 -26.89
CA SER A 75 -29.69 -25.70 -27.70
C SER A 75 -29.09 -27.06 -28.06
N GLY A 76 -28.92 -27.94 -27.07
CA GLY A 76 -28.71 -29.38 -27.29
C GLY A 76 -27.26 -29.86 -27.35
N PHE A 77 -26.28 -28.99 -27.12
CA PHE A 77 -24.88 -29.36 -26.95
C PHE A 77 -24.44 -29.21 -25.50
N SER A 78 -23.78 -30.24 -24.94
CA SER A 78 -23.18 -30.13 -23.62
C SER A 78 -22.14 -29.00 -23.58
N PRO A 79 -22.10 -28.17 -22.51
CA PRO A 79 -21.11 -27.12 -22.35
C PRO A 79 -19.68 -27.67 -22.51
N ARG A 80 -18.86 -26.99 -23.31
CA ARG A 80 -17.46 -27.36 -23.54
C ARG A 80 -16.53 -26.44 -22.77
N GLU A 81 -15.51 -27.00 -22.14
CA GLU A 81 -14.45 -26.19 -21.52
C GLU A 81 -13.68 -25.41 -22.60
N ILE A 82 -13.38 -24.14 -22.33
CA ILE A 82 -12.53 -23.28 -23.16
C ILE A 82 -11.07 -23.55 -22.75
N PRO A 83 -10.27 -24.23 -23.59
CA PRO A 83 -8.91 -24.62 -23.22
C PRO A 83 -8.01 -23.40 -22.99
N GLY A 84 -7.10 -23.51 -22.02
CA GLY A 84 -6.11 -22.47 -21.73
C GLY A 84 -6.63 -21.31 -20.87
N TYR A 85 -7.90 -21.32 -20.46
CA TYR A 85 -8.49 -20.30 -19.60
C TYR A 85 -9.09 -20.89 -18.33
N ARG A 86 -9.05 -20.12 -17.26
CA ARG A 86 -9.59 -20.45 -15.94
C ARG A 86 -10.36 -19.26 -15.38
N ALA A 87 -11.48 -19.50 -14.72
CA ALA A 87 -12.14 -18.50 -13.90
C ALA A 87 -11.58 -18.56 -12.47
N LEU A 88 -11.21 -17.42 -11.91
CA LEU A 88 -10.93 -17.29 -10.48
C LEU A 88 -12.24 -16.94 -9.77
N VAL A 89 -12.63 -17.79 -8.83
CA VAL A 89 -13.94 -17.74 -8.19
C VAL A 89 -13.76 -17.73 -6.68
N ARG A 90 -14.44 -16.80 -6.03
CA ARG A 90 -14.58 -16.82 -4.57
C ARG A 90 -15.63 -17.86 -4.19
N PRO A 91 -15.30 -18.84 -3.35
CA PRO A 91 -16.24 -19.91 -3.05
C PRO A 91 -17.43 -19.44 -2.22
N ASP A 92 -17.25 -18.46 -1.35
CA ASP A 92 -18.27 -18.02 -0.39
C ASP A 92 -19.53 -17.46 -1.07
N ASP A 93 -19.36 -16.75 -2.18
CA ASP A 93 -20.45 -16.11 -2.94
C ASP A 93 -20.52 -16.58 -4.41
N ASN A 94 -19.69 -17.55 -4.80
CA ASN A 94 -19.51 -18.03 -6.18
C ASN A 94 -19.23 -16.91 -7.20
N ARG A 95 -18.72 -15.77 -6.75
CA ARG A 95 -18.47 -14.63 -7.62
C ARG A 95 -17.21 -14.86 -8.43
N VAL A 96 -17.34 -14.73 -9.76
CA VAL A 96 -16.19 -14.70 -10.66
C VAL A 96 -15.46 -13.37 -10.49
N MET A 97 -14.18 -13.46 -10.10
CA MET A 97 -13.31 -12.31 -9.91
C MET A 97 -12.64 -11.92 -11.23
N SER A 98 -12.11 -12.92 -11.95
CA SER A 98 -11.44 -12.72 -13.23
C SER A 98 -11.42 -14.01 -14.06
N VAL A 99 -11.14 -13.87 -15.35
CA VAL A 99 -10.76 -14.97 -16.23
C VAL A 99 -9.30 -14.79 -16.59
N VAL A 100 -8.51 -15.82 -16.35
CA VAL A 100 -7.05 -15.82 -16.49
C VAL A 100 -6.60 -16.96 -17.39
N THR A 101 -5.35 -16.88 -17.86
CA THR A 101 -4.73 -18.00 -18.58
C THR A 101 -4.44 -19.16 -17.62
N SER A 102 -4.34 -20.38 -18.17
CA SER A 102 -4.00 -21.59 -17.40
C SER A 102 -2.61 -21.57 -16.76
N SER A 103 -1.73 -20.68 -17.22
CA SER A 103 -0.43 -20.39 -16.60
C SER A 103 -0.52 -19.56 -15.32
N TYR A 104 -1.63 -18.86 -15.10
CA TYR A 104 -1.84 -18.03 -13.92
C TYR A 104 -1.88 -18.88 -12.66
N ARG A 105 -1.25 -18.38 -11.60
CA ARG A 105 -1.19 -19.03 -10.29
C ARG A 105 -1.62 -18.06 -9.21
N VAL A 106 -2.59 -18.52 -8.41
CA VAL A 106 -3.14 -17.75 -7.30
C VAL A 106 -2.06 -17.57 -6.24
N ALA A 107 -1.93 -16.36 -5.72
CA ALA A 107 -1.21 -16.10 -4.49
C ALA A 107 -2.25 -15.83 -3.40
N GLU A 108 -2.42 -16.77 -2.47
CA GLU A 108 -3.42 -16.64 -1.41
C GLU A 108 -3.11 -15.42 -0.54
N ASN A 109 -4.16 -14.70 -0.13
CA ASN A 109 -4.03 -13.47 0.66
C ASN A 109 -3.22 -13.72 1.94
N GLN A 110 -3.47 -14.86 2.60
CA GLN A 110 -2.75 -15.29 3.79
C GLN A 110 -1.25 -15.48 3.49
N SER A 111 -0.90 -16.21 2.43
CA SER A 111 0.50 -16.43 2.06
C SER A 111 1.23 -15.13 1.74
N VAL A 112 0.56 -14.16 1.08
CA VAL A 112 1.14 -12.84 0.80
C VAL A 112 1.38 -12.04 2.09
N ALA A 113 0.42 -12.05 3.02
CA ALA A 113 0.56 -11.38 4.31
C ALA A 113 1.69 -11.98 5.14
N GLN A 114 1.74 -13.31 5.25
CA GLN A 114 2.80 -14.05 5.95
C GLN A 114 4.17 -13.78 5.35
N ALA A 115 4.30 -13.77 4.02
CA ALA A 115 5.55 -13.44 3.35
C ALA A 115 5.99 -11.99 3.65
N ALA A 116 5.06 -11.03 3.65
CA ALA A 116 5.37 -9.64 3.99
C ALA A 116 5.88 -9.51 5.43
N ILE A 117 5.22 -10.18 6.39
CA ILE A 117 5.64 -10.21 7.80
C ILE A 117 7.01 -10.87 7.93
N ALA A 118 7.22 -12.02 7.27
CA ALA A 118 8.49 -12.75 7.32
C ALA A 118 9.64 -11.90 6.79
N VAL A 119 9.47 -11.25 5.64
CA VAL A 119 10.46 -10.31 5.06
C VAL A 119 10.74 -9.14 6.02
N GLY A 120 9.71 -8.57 6.65
CA GLY A 120 9.90 -7.54 7.68
C GLY A 120 10.70 -8.05 8.89
N ARG A 121 10.37 -9.25 9.38
CA ARG A 121 10.99 -9.86 10.57
C ARG A 121 12.45 -10.22 10.39
N GLN A 122 12.91 -10.45 9.17
CA GLN A 122 14.32 -10.63 8.91
C GLN A 122 15.16 -9.41 9.26
N PHE A 123 14.59 -8.22 9.09
CA PHE A 123 15.25 -6.96 9.43
C PHE A 123 15.03 -6.60 10.89
N ASP A 124 13.77 -6.69 11.37
CA ASP A 124 13.40 -6.37 12.75
C ASP A 124 12.31 -7.34 13.23
N GLN A 125 12.61 -8.12 14.27
CA GLN A 125 11.71 -9.14 14.81
C GLN A 125 10.37 -8.56 15.33
N SER A 126 10.31 -7.26 15.62
CA SER A 126 9.07 -6.57 15.99
C SER A 126 8.15 -6.26 14.81
N ALA A 127 8.58 -6.56 13.58
CA ALA A 127 7.79 -6.33 12.39
C ALA A 127 6.46 -7.09 12.45
N ALA A 128 5.38 -6.37 12.14
CA ALA A 128 4.03 -6.85 12.30
C ALA A 128 3.10 -6.26 11.23
N LEU A 129 2.09 -7.04 10.86
CA LEU A 129 0.96 -6.54 10.09
C LEU A 129 0.18 -5.55 10.96
N VAL A 130 -0.04 -4.35 10.43
CA VAL A 130 -0.77 -3.27 11.12
C VAL A 130 -1.99 -2.82 10.32
N GLY A 131 -2.20 -3.36 9.13
CA GLY A 131 -3.40 -3.09 8.35
C GLY A 131 -3.49 -3.95 7.10
N ALA A 132 -4.72 -4.14 6.64
CA ALA A 132 -5.04 -4.86 5.43
C ALA A 132 -6.30 -4.27 4.80
N ALA A 133 -6.40 -4.27 3.48
CA ALA A 133 -7.62 -3.86 2.80
C ALA A 133 -7.85 -4.58 1.49
N GLY A 134 -9.08 -5.05 1.31
CA GLY A 134 -9.61 -5.53 0.05
C GLY A 134 -10.29 -4.40 -0.71
N PHE A 135 -10.09 -4.31 -2.01
CA PHE A 135 -10.71 -3.30 -2.86
C PHE A 135 -10.89 -3.80 -4.29
N GLY A 136 -11.59 -3.02 -5.09
CA GLY A 136 -12.04 -3.43 -6.43
C GLY A 136 -13.51 -3.81 -6.43
N ARG A 137 -14.06 -4.10 -7.60
CA ARG A 137 -15.51 -4.32 -7.74
C ARG A 137 -15.96 -5.57 -6.98
N SER A 138 -15.10 -6.57 -6.97
CA SER A 138 -15.31 -7.91 -6.43
C SER A 138 -14.31 -8.22 -5.32
N LEU A 139 -13.73 -7.20 -4.66
CA LEU A 139 -12.64 -7.36 -3.68
C LEU A 139 -11.49 -8.20 -4.23
N GLU A 140 -11.17 -8.00 -5.52
CA GLU A 140 -10.15 -8.76 -6.23
C GLU A 140 -8.73 -8.25 -6.03
N ARG A 141 -8.56 -7.09 -5.38
CA ARG A 141 -7.26 -6.51 -5.05
C ARG A 141 -7.13 -6.43 -3.54
N SER A 142 -5.92 -6.65 -3.04
CA SER A 142 -5.61 -6.54 -1.62
C SER A 142 -4.30 -5.79 -1.40
N ILE A 143 -4.23 -5.06 -0.29
CA ILE A 143 -3.00 -4.46 0.22
C ILE A 143 -2.82 -4.83 1.68
N PHE A 144 -1.59 -5.17 2.06
CA PHE A 144 -1.15 -5.48 3.41
C PHE A 144 -0.08 -4.48 3.82
N ILE A 145 -0.15 -4.00 5.06
CA ILE A 145 0.70 -2.95 5.60
C ILE A 145 1.47 -3.57 6.76
N VAL A 146 2.78 -3.77 6.57
CA VAL A 146 3.67 -4.27 7.61
C VAL A 146 4.55 -3.14 8.11
N ARG A 147 4.47 -2.81 9.40
CA ARG A 147 5.46 -1.96 10.04
C ARG A 147 6.73 -2.78 10.17
N VAL A 148 7.80 -2.38 9.49
CA VAL A 148 9.09 -3.09 9.53
C VAL A 148 9.89 -2.62 10.73
N HIS A 149 10.18 -1.32 10.80
CA HIS A 149 11.04 -0.73 11.82
C HIS A 149 10.61 0.73 12.08
N GLY A 150 11.00 1.28 13.22
CA GLY A 150 10.82 2.70 13.54
C GLY A 150 10.05 2.95 14.85
N THR A 151 9.66 4.20 15.05
CA THR A 151 8.99 4.70 16.26
C THR A 151 7.52 5.02 15.98
N ALA A 152 6.87 5.69 16.95
CA ALA A 152 5.51 6.22 16.85
C ALA A 152 5.38 7.43 15.90
N ASP A 153 6.49 7.96 15.37
CA ASP A 153 6.49 9.17 14.54
C ASP A 153 7.10 8.92 13.15
N THR A 154 8.10 8.04 13.05
CA THR A 154 8.70 7.64 11.77
C THR A 154 8.82 6.13 11.66
N ALA A 155 8.43 5.57 10.52
CA ALA A 155 8.45 4.13 10.31
C ALA A 155 8.84 3.76 8.88
N LEU A 156 9.67 2.72 8.77
CA LEU A 156 9.82 1.97 7.54
C LEU A 156 8.66 0.97 7.44
N VAL A 157 7.92 1.03 6.35
CA VAL A 157 6.72 0.23 6.13
C VAL A 157 6.89 -0.57 4.83
N LEU A 158 6.54 -1.85 4.89
CA LEU A 158 6.46 -2.73 3.73
C LEU A 158 5.00 -2.87 3.32
N LEU A 159 4.67 -2.38 2.13
CA LEU A 159 3.37 -2.55 1.51
C LEU A 159 3.42 -3.77 0.59
N ALA A 160 2.56 -4.76 0.83
CA ALA A 160 2.38 -5.91 -0.06
C ALA A 160 1.04 -5.79 -0.78
N TYR A 161 1.08 -5.68 -2.11
CA TYR A 161 -0.09 -5.61 -2.98
C TYR A 161 -0.29 -6.94 -3.71
N ASN A 162 -1.52 -7.43 -3.75
CA ASN A 162 -1.93 -8.61 -4.49
C ASN A 162 -3.18 -8.32 -5.33
N SER A 163 -3.33 -9.02 -6.45
CA SER A 163 -4.46 -8.86 -7.35
C SER A 163 -4.84 -10.19 -7.97
N HIS A 164 -6.03 -10.66 -7.62
CA HIS A 164 -6.71 -11.80 -8.26
C HIS A 164 -7.51 -11.38 -9.50
N GLY A 165 -7.36 -10.14 -9.95
CA GLY A 165 -8.00 -9.61 -11.16
C GLY A 165 -7.43 -10.16 -12.48
N GLY A 166 -6.44 -11.06 -12.44
CA GLY A 166 -5.74 -11.56 -13.63
C GLY A 166 -4.67 -10.61 -14.18
N GLU A 167 -4.52 -9.44 -13.56
CA GLU A 167 -3.54 -8.42 -13.93
C GLU A 167 -2.36 -8.42 -12.95
N GLY A 168 -1.15 -8.39 -13.51
CA GLY A 168 0.05 -7.98 -12.79
C GLY A 168 0.78 -9.08 -12.02
N ALA A 169 1.23 -8.73 -10.83
CA ALA A 169 2.16 -9.46 -9.99
C ALA A 169 1.84 -9.14 -8.53
N VAL A 170 2.19 -10.04 -7.61
CA VAL A 170 2.30 -9.69 -6.20
C VAL A 170 3.47 -8.71 -6.06
N ARG A 171 3.25 -7.55 -5.48
CA ARG A 171 4.28 -6.52 -5.34
C ARG A 171 4.55 -6.23 -3.88
N PHE A 172 5.81 -6.10 -3.53
CA PHE A 172 6.23 -5.62 -2.22
C PHE A 172 7.01 -4.33 -2.44
N GLN A 173 6.68 -3.30 -1.67
CA GLN A 173 7.24 -1.96 -1.82
C GLN A 173 7.54 -1.39 -0.43
N LEU A 174 8.76 -0.94 -0.23
CA LEU A 174 9.17 -0.17 0.93
C LEU A 174 8.72 1.28 0.76
N VAL A 175 8.18 1.83 1.84
CA VAL A 175 7.79 3.22 1.97
C VAL A 175 8.27 3.74 3.32
N GLU A 176 8.78 4.97 3.34
CA GLU A 176 9.12 5.67 4.58
C GLU A 176 7.95 6.57 4.96
N ALA A 177 7.41 6.37 6.16
CA ALA A 177 6.27 7.09 6.68
C ALA A 177 6.74 8.02 7.81
N ASP A 178 6.37 9.30 7.73
CA ASP A 178 6.62 10.32 8.76
C ASP A 178 5.31 11.00 9.15
N ARG A 179 4.87 10.76 10.39
CA ARG A 179 3.60 11.22 10.95
C ARG A 179 3.53 12.73 11.06
N ASP A 180 4.57 13.34 11.59
CA ASP A 180 4.61 14.78 11.86
C ASP A 180 4.60 15.57 10.56
N ALA A 181 5.32 15.07 9.55
CA ALA A 181 5.30 15.62 8.21
C ALA A 181 4.03 15.22 7.42
N GLY A 182 3.24 14.27 7.91
CA GLY A 182 2.10 13.70 7.20
C GLY A 182 2.47 13.13 5.83
N THR A 183 3.70 12.63 5.69
CA THR A 183 4.34 12.34 4.41
C THR A 183 4.68 10.86 4.30
N VAL A 184 4.50 10.33 3.09
CA VAL A 184 4.95 8.99 2.71
C VAL A 184 5.89 9.15 1.52
N MET A 185 7.11 8.67 1.69
CA MET A 185 8.11 8.68 0.64
C MET A 185 8.26 7.28 0.07
N THR A 186 8.21 7.18 -1.26
CA THR A 186 8.47 5.95 -2.01
C THR A 186 9.71 6.18 -2.86
N PRO A 187 10.92 6.07 -2.30
CA PRO A 187 12.13 6.36 -3.05
C PRO A 187 12.32 5.35 -4.18
N ASP A 188 12.72 5.84 -5.35
CA ASP A 188 13.00 5.03 -6.53
C ASP A 188 14.40 4.41 -6.43
N MET A 189 14.52 3.43 -5.53
CA MET A 189 15.77 2.70 -5.27
C MET A 189 15.67 1.27 -5.78
N LYS A 190 16.83 0.67 -6.11
CA LYS A 190 16.90 -0.67 -6.71
C LYS A 190 16.22 -1.73 -5.85
N TYR A 191 16.34 -1.63 -4.52
CA TYR A 191 15.78 -2.58 -3.56
C TYR A 191 14.52 -2.04 -2.86
N ALA A 192 13.98 -0.90 -3.30
CA ALA A 192 12.74 -0.38 -2.72
C ALA A 192 11.52 -1.24 -3.09
N SER A 193 11.59 -2.03 -4.16
CA SER A 193 10.46 -2.85 -4.59
C SER A 193 10.84 -4.18 -5.21
N ILE A 194 9.92 -5.13 -5.13
CA ILE A 194 9.99 -6.41 -5.83
C ILE A 194 8.60 -6.79 -6.36
N SER A 195 8.57 -7.38 -7.55
CA SER A 195 7.36 -7.91 -8.17
C SER A 195 7.52 -9.39 -8.47
N LEU A 196 6.54 -10.19 -8.07
CA LEU A 196 6.43 -11.62 -8.36
C LEU A 196 5.23 -11.87 -9.28
N PRO A 197 5.47 -12.08 -10.59
CA PRO A 197 4.41 -12.45 -11.53
C PRO A 197 3.64 -13.70 -11.05
N HIS A 198 2.33 -13.76 -11.30
CA HIS A 198 1.45 -14.87 -10.91
C HIS A 198 1.66 -16.14 -11.77
N VAL A 199 2.85 -16.75 -11.69
CA VAL A 199 3.23 -17.94 -12.48
C VAL A 199 4.13 -18.86 -11.64
N GLY A 200 4.16 -20.15 -11.97
CA GLY A 200 4.96 -21.13 -11.22
C GLY A 200 4.43 -21.38 -9.80
N ASP A 201 5.26 -21.98 -8.95
CA ASP A 201 4.90 -22.20 -7.55
C ASP A 201 4.91 -20.87 -6.79
N MET A 202 3.74 -20.36 -6.40
CA MET A 202 3.65 -19.08 -5.71
C MET A 202 4.08 -19.18 -4.25
N GLU A 203 3.93 -20.33 -3.61
CA GLU A 203 4.30 -20.53 -2.21
C GLU A 203 5.83 -20.49 -2.07
N GLU A 204 6.54 -21.31 -2.86
CA GLU A 204 8.01 -21.31 -2.90
C GLU A 204 8.56 -19.92 -3.25
N ARG A 205 7.92 -19.21 -4.20
CA ARG A 205 8.39 -17.89 -4.62
C ARG A 205 8.16 -16.82 -3.56
N LEU A 206 7.07 -16.88 -2.80
CA LEU A 206 6.81 -16.00 -1.68
C LEU A 206 7.79 -16.29 -0.52
N GLU A 207 8.02 -17.57 -0.20
CA GLU A 207 9.04 -17.98 0.77
C GLU A 207 10.43 -17.50 0.37
N SER A 208 10.79 -17.59 -0.91
CA SER A 208 12.10 -17.16 -1.42
C SER A 208 12.42 -15.68 -1.18
N LEU A 209 11.41 -14.84 -0.91
CA LEU A 209 11.60 -13.41 -0.64
C LEU A 209 12.51 -13.18 0.58
N ILE A 210 12.46 -14.08 1.57
CA ILE A 210 13.30 -14.00 2.75
C ILE A 210 14.79 -14.07 2.36
N HIS A 211 15.16 -14.80 1.32
CA HIS A 211 16.57 -14.93 0.92
C HIS A 211 17.09 -13.74 0.09
N ARG A 212 16.26 -12.74 -0.18
CA ARG A 212 16.64 -11.59 -1.03
C ARG A 212 17.28 -10.45 -0.26
N ASN A 213 17.18 -10.43 1.07
CA ASN A 213 17.67 -9.36 1.96
C ASN A 213 17.30 -7.95 1.44
N MET A 214 16.07 -7.79 0.93
CA MET A 214 15.65 -6.57 0.25
C MET A 214 15.73 -5.34 1.17
N ILE A 215 15.25 -5.48 2.41
CA ILE A 215 15.19 -4.38 3.38
C ILE A 215 16.59 -3.97 3.84
N GLU A 216 17.46 -4.94 4.13
CA GLU A 216 18.85 -4.69 4.51
C GLU A 216 19.59 -3.94 3.41
N ARG A 217 19.50 -4.42 2.16
CA ARG A 217 20.13 -3.76 1.01
C ARG A 217 19.55 -2.38 0.73
N TYR A 218 18.25 -2.20 0.96
CA TYR A 218 17.60 -0.89 0.89
C TYR A 218 18.19 0.06 1.94
N ALA A 219 18.30 -0.38 3.20
CA ALA A 219 18.83 0.42 4.29
C ALA A 219 20.28 0.86 4.02
N ASP A 220 21.12 -0.05 3.51
CA ASP A 220 22.50 0.23 3.13
C ASP A 220 22.61 1.27 2.00
N GLU A 221 21.69 1.25 1.04
CA GLU A 221 21.65 2.20 -0.08
C GLU A 221 21.16 3.58 0.36
N VAL A 222 20.16 3.62 1.24
CA VAL A 222 19.44 4.83 1.62
C VAL A 222 20.12 5.60 2.76
N GLN A 223 20.77 4.91 3.72
CA GLN A 223 21.46 5.59 4.82
C GLN A 223 22.50 6.64 4.39
N PRO A 224 23.42 6.34 3.44
CA PRO A 224 24.41 7.32 3.00
C PRO A 224 23.78 8.54 2.33
N ILE A 225 22.63 8.36 1.65
CA ILE A 225 21.88 9.44 1.03
C ILE A 225 21.25 10.31 2.11
N TRP A 226 20.62 9.69 3.12
CA TRP A 226 20.07 10.43 4.26
C TRP A 226 21.12 11.20 5.04
N HIS A 227 22.28 10.61 5.33
CA HIS A 227 23.37 11.33 5.98
C HIS A 227 23.83 12.54 5.15
N LYS A 228 23.99 12.38 3.83
CA LYS A 228 24.31 13.52 2.95
C LYS A 228 23.22 14.59 2.95
N LEU A 229 21.95 14.21 2.99
CA LEU A 229 20.83 15.15 3.02
C LEU A 229 20.68 15.87 4.37
N GLN A 230 20.96 15.18 5.48
CA GLN A 230 20.97 15.77 6.83
C GLN A 230 22.13 16.75 7.02
N ASP A 231 23.32 16.38 6.53
CA ASP A 231 24.52 17.22 6.60
C ASP A 231 24.50 18.37 5.59
N ALA A 232 23.70 18.24 4.53
CA ALA A 232 23.36 19.35 3.68
C ALA A 232 22.51 20.32 4.52
N LEU A 233 23.12 21.37 5.08
CA LEU A 233 22.37 22.54 5.50
C LEU A 233 21.84 23.23 4.25
N TRP A 234 20.57 22.99 3.95
CA TRP A 234 19.87 23.70 2.88
C TRP A 234 19.69 25.15 3.31
N THR A 235 20.70 25.98 3.04
CA THR A 235 20.57 27.41 3.26
C THR A 235 19.35 27.91 2.47
N PRO A 236 18.62 28.93 2.95
CA PRO A 236 17.50 29.50 2.21
C PRO A 236 17.85 29.93 0.77
N ARG A 237 19.14 30.15 0.49
CA ARG A 237 19.68 30.44 -0.84
C ARG A 237 19.79 29.18 -1.70
N HIS A 238 20.30 28.08 -1.14
CA HIS A 238 20.38 26.79 -1.85
C HIS A 238 18.99 26.26 -2.18
N THR A 239 18.06 26.30 -1.21
CA THR A 239 16.65 25.91 -1.44
C THR A 239 16.02 26.75 -2.55
N ARG A 240 16.15 28.08 -2.52
CA ARG A 240 15.60 28.95 -3.57
C ARG A 240 16.21 28.72 -4.95
N SER A 241 17.52 28.45 -5.00
CA SER A 241 18.19 28.10 -6.26
C SER A 241 17.62 26.82 -6.85
N LEU A 242 17.46 25.79 -6.01
CA LEU A 242 16.95 24.49 -6.44
C LEU A 242 15.47 24.55 -6.84
N LEU A 243 14.66 25.32 -6.10
CA LEU A 243 13.26 25.59 -6.47
C LEU A 243 13.18 26.34 -7.81
N GLY A 244 14.03 27.35 -8.03
CA GLY A 244 14.08 28.09 -9.29
C GLY A 244 14.49 27.23 -10.49
N GLU A 245 15.40 26.27 -10.27
CA GLU A 245 15.81 25.30 -11.28
C GLU A 245 14.70 24.28 -11.60
N LEU A 246 14.09 23.70 -10.56
CA LEU A 246 13.06 22.66 -10.70
C LEU A 246 11.73 23.20 -11.25
N TRP A 247 11.28 24.37 -10.77
CA TRP A 247 10.00 24.94 -11.18
C TRP A 247 10.09 25.90 -12.36
N ARG A 248 11.30 26.20 -12.87
CA ARG A 248 11.53 27.18 -13.94
C ARG A 248 10.73 28.46 -13.73
N GLU A 249 10.65 28.97 -12.50
CA GLU A 249 10.11 30.31 -12.28
C GLU A 249 11.16 31.32 -12.74
N GLN A 250 11.18 31.59 -14.04
CA GLN A 250 11.61 32.90 -14.52
C GLN A 250 10.54 33.90 -14.11
N SER A 251 10.58 34.38 -12.87
CA SER A 251 9.84 35.58 -12.49
C SER A 251 10.54 36.32 -11.35
N ALA A 252 11.15 37.42 -11.75
CA ALA A 252 11.66 38.53 -10.97
C ALA A 252 10.90 38.78 -9.66
N ILE A 253 11.48 38.35 -8.54
CA ILE A 253 11.22 38.97 -7.24
C ILE A 253 12.47 39.76 -6.89
N ASP A 254 12.38 41.07 -7.06
CA ASP A 254 13.42 42.03 -6.68
C ASP A 254 13.66 41.96 -5.16
N PRO A 255 14.88 41.62 -4.70
CA PRO A 255 15.19 41.52 -3.28
C PRO A 255 15.07 42.84 -2.51
N ASN A 256 14.89 43.99 -3.19
CA ASN A 256 14.71 45.29 -2.54
C ASN A 256 13.25 45.70 -2.29
N ARG A 257 12.26 44.89 -2.69
CA ARG A 257 10.84 45.23 -2.49
C ARG A 257 10.26 44.59 -1.23
N VAL A 258 10.87 44.87 -0.08
CA VAL A 258 10.18 44.71 1.22
C VAL A 258 9.30 45.94 1.41
N THR A 259 8.03 45.85 0.98
CA THR A 259 7.02 46.79 1.47
C THR A 259 6.62 46.35 2.88
N LEU A 260 7.26 46.93 3.88
CA LEU A 260 6.71 46.99 5.23
C LEU A 260 5.41 47.80 5.11
N HIS A 261 4.26 47.15 5.25
CA HIS A 261 3.02 47.86 5.51
C HIS A 261 3.05 48.37 6.96
N PRO A 262 3.10 49.69 7.19
CA PRO A 262 2.95 50.24 8.53
C PRO A 262 1.47 50.31 8.87
N GLY A 263 1.10 49.72 10.00
CA GLY A 263 -0.06 50.13 10.81
C GLY A 263 -1.45 49.89 10.21
N ARG A 264 -2.12 48.84 10.71
CA ARG A 264 -3.54 48.98 11.07
C ARG A 264 -3.72 48.56 12.51
N HIS A 265 -3.83 49.57 13.36
CA HIS A 265 -4.36 49.44 14.71
C HIS A 265 -5.80 48.93 14.65
N LEU A 266 -6.11 48.12 15.65
CA LEU A 266 -7.45 47.73 16.07
C LEU A 266 -8.33 48.96 16.29
N THR A 267 -9.48 48.96 15.64
CA THR A 267 -10.77 49.43 16.17
C THR A 267 -11.84 48.47 15.70
#